data_AF-A0A1Y1V2F1-F1
#
_entry.id   AF-A0A1Y1V2F1-F1
#
_cell.length_a   1.000
_cell.length_b   1.000
_cell.length_c   1.000
_cell.angle_alpha   90.00
_cell.angle_beta   90.00
_cell.angle_gamma   90.00
#
_symmetry.space_group_name_H-M   'P 1'
#
loop_
_entity.id
_entity.type
_entity.pdbx_description
1 polymer ?
#
loop_
_entity_poly.entity_id
_entity_poly.type
_entity_poly.pdbx_seq_one_letter_code
_entity_poly.pdbx_strand_id
1 'polypeptide(L)'
;MVNVTDNELENFYYDYETFDSLEDKLAMKDEYFCESQGYENEYEIKCPLYYHIVIDKSFYGRYARDLKHCTEGYDGEKKSKSNLLRSKNMITKCGRDYTSNIKESCEGHENCKIFPSLSEFRDSCTDIYKYVHIKYHCEKDKKIKKPNFAIAMYADKIKVNSVYENAISEFYQYSDIHNYKFFLNREKYDNERNTYYMKINTLIEVVIQGLKTKAYDWVLWVDSDAVLTNPNIKLEAFVPTDSDIHILFGIDRNGFNAGVILMRVHSWTLNFLMRAKSLQYFKKEKNLFFVDQSAINNVLVGDHEERHYMIIPRNWINRYVNPNEAIIPKAFIYHLAGRNEKEKEANELRDKVYNVLSTDPKWFREFTNKKLRKEVLQYYEKNKDVNNRKKLEFQI
;
A
#
# COMPACT_ATOMS: atom_id res chain seq x y z
N MET A 1 -6.74 6.96 -32.37
CA MET A 1 -7.48 7.33 -31.15
C MET A 1 -8.80 6.58 -31.15
N VAL A 2 -8.90 5.51 -30.36
CA VAL A 2 -10.20 4.87 -30.11
C VAL A 2 -10.96 5.80 -29.18
N ASN A 3 -12.11 6.28 -29.64
CA ASN A 3 -12.98 7.15 -28.86
C ASN A 3 -13.46 6.32 -27.63
N VAL A 4 -12.86 6.55 -26.47
CA VAL A 4 -13.18 5.89 -25.19
C VAL A 4 -14.45 6.53 -24.65
N THR A 5 -15.55 6.37 -25.38
CA THR A 5 -16.89 6.82 -24.99
C THR A 5 -17.50 5.91 -23.92
N ASP A 6 -16.70 5.43 -22.96
CA ASP A 6 -17.18 4.84 -21.71
C ASP A 6 -17.15 5.93 -20.61
N ASN A 7 -17.63 7.12 -20.99
CA ASN A 7 -17.79 8.33 -20.17
C ASN A 7 -18.86 8.18 -19.08
N GLU A 8 -19.27 6.95 -18.74
CA GLU A 8 -20.07 6.64 -17.54
C GLU A 8 -19.19 6.15 -16.37
N LEU A 9 -17.93 6.63 -16.33
CA LEU A 9 -16.93 6.39 -15.28
C LEU A 9 -17.43 6.66 -13.87
N GLU A 10 -18.49 7.44 -13.69
CA GLU A 10 -18.89 7.93 -12.38
C GLU A 10 -19.71 6.92 -11.58
N ASN A 11 -20.64 6.15 -12.18
CA ASN A 11 -21.66 5.43 -11.40
C ASN A 11 -21.33 3.98 -10.98
N PHE A 12 -20.23 3.37 -11.47
CA PHE A 12 -19.95 1.95 -11.16
C PHE A 12 -18.70 1.70 -10.31
N TYR A 13 -17.80 2.68 -10.20
CA TYR A 13 -16.57 2.53 -9.43
C TYR A 13 -16.77 2.81 -7.95
N TYR A 14 -17.63 3.78 -7.66
CA TYR A 14 -17.86 4.31 -6.33
C TYR A 14 -19.30 4.00 -5.93
N ASP A 15 -19.45 3.39 -4.77
CA ASP A 15 -20.74 3.00 -4.22
C ASP A 15 -21.40 4.21 -3.56
N TYR A 16 -21.91 5.12 -4.40
CA TYR A 16 -22.59 6.34 -3.94
C TYR A 16 -23.85 6.02 -3.15
N GLU A 17 -24.58 4.96 -3.50
CA GLU A 17 -25.78 4.54 -2.76
C GLU A 17 -25.43 4.17 -1.32
N THR A 18 -24.42 3.31 -1.13
CA THR A 18 -23.93 3.00 0.22
C THR A 18 -23.40 4.27 0.89
N PHE A 19 -22.55 5.05 0.21
CA PHE A 19 -21.96 6.27 0.78
C PHE A 19 -23.02 7.26 1.24
N ASP A 20 -24.04 7.55 0.44
CA ASP A 20 -25.10 8.49 0.77
C ASP A 20 -25.96 8.00 1.95
N SER A 21 -26.13 6.67 2.09
CA SER A 21 -26.86 6.05 3.20
C SER A 21 -26.10 6.04 4.55
N LEU A 22 -24.78 6.27 4.54
CA LEU A 22 -23.96 6.26 5.76
C LEU A 22 -24.28 7.45 6.67
N GLU A 23 -24.27 7.20 7.99
CA GLU A 23 -24.41 8.22 9.02
C GLU A 23 -23.27 9.25 8.97
N ASP A 24 -23.54 10.51 9.29
CA ASP A 24 -22.52 11.55 9.25
C ASP A 24 -21.43 11.38 10.32
N LYS A 25 -21.77 10.73 11.44
CA LYS A 25 -20.87 10.55 12.58
C LYS A 25 -21.12 9.21 13.27
N LEU A 26 -20.05 8.43 13.42
CA LEU A 26 -20.09 7.17 14.17
C LEU A 26 -19.94 7.41 15.67
N ALA A 27 -20.31 6.38 16.44
CA ALA A 27 -20.15 6.37 17.89
C ALA A 27 -18.71 6.68 18.32
N MET A 28 -18.58 7.48 19.38
CA MET A 28 -17.29 7.81 19.97
C MET A 28 -16.63 6.55 20.55
N LYS A 29 -15.33 6.42 20.30
CA LYS A 29 -14.46 5.41 20.88
C LYS A 29 -13.65 6.03 22.01
N ASP A 30 -13.51 5.29 23.10
CA ASP A 30 -12.84 5.69 24.36
C ASP A 30 -11.80 4.62 24.68
N GLU A 31 -10.56 4.87 24.27
CA GLU A 31 -9.49 3.86 24.23
C GLU A 31 -8.30 4.24 25.13
N TYR A 32 -7.67 3.22 25.73
CA TYR A 32 -6.54 3.35 26.66
C TYR A 32 -5.39 2.47 26.17
N PHE A 33 -4.29 3.10 25.75
CA PHE A 33 -3.09 2.44 25.25
C PHE A 33 -1.98 2.48 26.29
N CYS A 34 -1.60 1.29 26.77
CA CYS A 34 -0.70 1.17 27.90
C CYS A 34 0.75 1.45 27.51
N GLU A 35 1.47 2.13 28.41
CA GLU A 35 2.86 2.50 28.18
C GLU A 35 3.77 1.28 27.96
N SER A 36 4.71 1.39 27.03
CA SER A 36 5.69 0.35 26.71
C SER A 36 7.11 0.87 26.79
N GLN A 37 8.09 -0.04 26.78
CA GLN A 37 9.49 0.35 26.66
C GLN A 37 9.80 0.69 25.19
N GLY A 38 10.19 1.94 24.92
CA GLY A 38 10.59 2.37 23.58
C GLY A 38 9.45 2.33 22.56
N TYR A 39 9.71 1.73 21.38
CA TYR A 39 8.75 1.57 20.28
C TYR A 39 8.20 0.13 20.18
N GLU A 40 8.33 -0.68 21.23
CA GLU A 40 7.94 -2.10 21.19
C GLU A 40 6.43 -2.29 20.98
N ASN A 41 5.61 -1.34 21.45
CA ASN A 41 4.17 -1.40 21.25
C ASN A 41 3.66 -0.26 20.38
N GLU A 42 3.10 -0.66 19.26
CA GLU A 42 2.37 0.18 18.35
C GLU A 42 0.88 -0.14 18.49
N TYR A 43 0.08 0.89 18.79
CA TYR A 43 -1.37 0.81 18.74
C TYR A 43 -1.88 1.57 17.52
N GLU A 44 -3.10 1.25 17.08
CA GLU A 44 -3.70 1.87 15.91
C GLU A 44 -5.15 2.27 16.22
N ILE A 45 -5.47 3.54 15.99
CA ILE A 45 -6.85 4.00 15.90
C ILE A 45 -7.25 4.06 14.43
N LYS A 46 -8.50 3.68 14.14
CA LYS A 46 -8.98 3.53 12.76
C LYS A 46 -10.46 3.87 12.60
N CYS A 47 -10.77 4.49 11.47
CA CYS A 47 -12.11 4.71 10.95
C CYS A 47 -12.39 3.79 9.76
N PRO A 48 -13.65 3.41 9.54
CA PRO A 48 -14.02 2.63 8.37
C PRO A 48 -13.93 3.46 7.09
N LEU A 49 -14.03 2.79 5.95
CA LEU A 49 -14.06 3.41 4.63
C LEU A 49 -15.08 4.57 4.57
N TYR A 50 -14.68 5.68 3.96
CA TYR A 50 -15.44 6.94 3.84
C TYR A 50 -15.55 7.78 5.11
N TYR A 51 -14.76 7.47 6.13
CA TYR A 51 -14.67 8.29 7.33
C TYR A 51 -13.23 8.67 7.65
N HIS A 52 -13.07 9.79 8.33
CA HIS A 52 -11.80 10.22 8.90
C HIS A 52 -11.90 10.36 10.42
N ILE A 53 -10.75 10.24 11.08
CA ILE A 53 -10.59 10.39 12.52
C ILE A 53 -10.77 11.86 12.90
N VAL A 54 -11.60 12.10 13.90
CA VAL A 54 -11.70 13.38 14.61
C VAL A 54 -11.35 13.14 16.08
N ILE A 55 -10.32 13.82 16.57
CA ILE A 55 -9.83 13.63 17.94
C ILE A 55 -10.60 14.57 18.87
N ASP A 56 -11.39 14.00 19.77
CA ASP A 56 -12.12 14.77 20.78
C ASP A 56 -11.23 15.13 21.96
N LYS A 57 -10.36 14.18 22.38
CA LYS A 57 -9.47 14.35 23.53
C LYS A 57 -8.31 13.38 23.46
N SER A 58 -7.13 13.82 23.90
CA SER A 58 -6.01 12.93 24.22
C SER A 58 -5.32 13.33 25.53
N PHE A 59 -4.91 12.34 26.30
CA PHE A 59 -4.19 12.51 27.55
C PHE A 59 -3.14 11.43 27.69
N TYR A 60 -1.92 11.81 28.07
CA TYR A 60 -0.88 10.86 28.46
C TYR A 60 -0.55 11.02 29.95
N GLY A 61 -0.64 9.90 30.67
CA GLY A 61 -0.44 9.84 32.12
C GLY A 61 -1.34 8.81 32.77
N ARG A 62 -1.78 9.07 34.01
CA ARG A 62 -2.80 8.28 34.71
C ARG A 62 -3.78 9.17 35.48
N TYR A 63 -5.07 8.90 35.35
CA TYR A 63 -6.12 9.61 36.09
C TYR A 63 -6.06 9.30 37.59
N ALA A 64 -6.69 10.18 38.38
CA ALA A 64 -6.72 10.04 39.84
C ALA A 64 -7.38 8.71 40.23
N ARG A 65 -6.67 7.89 41.01
CA ARG A 65 -7.15 6.58 41.51
C ARG A 65 -7.61 5.59 40.41
N ASP A 66 -7.14 5.73 39.18
CA ASP A 66 -7.45 4.76 38.14
C ASP A 66 -6.68 3.46 38.35
N LEU A 67 -7.39 2.44 38.82
CA LEU A 67 -6.92 1.08 39.04
C LEU A 67 -7.52 0.07 38.06
N LYS A 68 -8.24 0.54 37.02
CA LYS A 68 -8.94 -0.31 36.07
C LYS A 68 -8.19 -0.42 34.74
N HIS A 69 -7.64 0.68 34.26
CA HIS A 69 -6.96 0.69 32.95
C HIS A 69 -5.47 0.41 33.09
N CYS A 70 -4.93 -0.36 32.15
CA CYS A 70 -3.51 -0.71 32.09
C CYS A 70 -3.00 -1.26 33.43
N THR A 71 -3.62 -2.35 33.88
CA THR A 71 -3.26 -3.08 35.10
C THR A 71 -2.24 -4.18 34.83
N GLU A 72 -1.97 -4.48 33.56
CA GLU A 72 -1.01 -5.46 33.09
C GLU A 72 -0.01 -4.76 32.17
N GLY A 73 1.24 -5.22 32.24
CA GLY A 73 2.29 -4.85 31.30
C GLY A 73 2.06 -5.51 29.95
N TYR A 74 2.87 -5.12 28.97
CA TYR A 74 2.89 -5.77 27.68
C TYR A 74 3.28 -7.25 27.76
N ASP A 75 4.17 -7.57 28.68
CA ASP A 75 4.58 -8.92 29.09
C ASP A 75 3.44 -9.76 29.70
N GLY A 76 2.25 -9.18 29.87
CA GLY A 76 1.13 -9.79 30.61
C GLY A 76 1.34 -9.77 32.11
N GLU A 77 2.42 -9.15 32.62
CA GLU A 77 2.68 -9.10 34.05
C GLU A 77 1.78 -8.07 34.73
N LYS A 78 1.08 -8.50 35.77
CA LYS A 78 0.26 -7.62 36.59
C LYS A 78 1.10 -6.54 37.26
N LYS A 79 0.71 -5.29 37.05
CA LYS A 79 1.34 -4.14 37.72
C LYS A 79 0.83 -4.04 39.15
N SER A 80 1.77 -3.91 40.08
CA SER A 80 1.45 -3.81 41.50
C SER A 80 0.71 -2.50 41.80
N LYS A 81 -0.02 -2.46 42.93
CA LYS A 81 -0.75 -1.25 43.34
C LYS A 81 0.16 -0.02 43.48
N SER A 82 1.43 -0.19 43.84
CA SER A 82 2.39 0.91 43.95
C SER A 82 2.85 1.44 42.59
N ASN A 83 2.74 0.66 41.51
CA ASN A 83 2.95 1.11 40.13
C ASN A 83 1.74 1.89 39.58
N LEU A 84 0.54 1.64 40.10
CA LEU A 84 -0.72 2.26 39.61
C LEU A 84 -1.15 3.47 40.44
N LEU A 85 -0.74 3.54 41.71
CA LEU A 85 -1.15 4.57 42.64
C LEU A 85 0.01 5.06 43.51
N ARG A 86 0.28 6.36 43.43
CA ARG A 86 1.25 7.13 44.22
C ARG A 86 0.55 8.33 44.85
N SER A 87 1.18 8.93 45.86
CA SER A 87 0.67 10.15 46.52
C SER A 87 0.28 11.24 45.52
N LYS A 88 1.08 11.43 44.46
CA LYS A 88 0.84 12.41 43.38
C LYS A 88 -0.46 12.20 42.61
N ASN A 89 -0.98 10.97 42.48
CA ASN A 89 -2.22 10.69 41.75
C ASN A 89 -3.37 10.14 42.63
N MET A 90 -3.27 10.28 43.96
CA MET A 90 -4.35 9.90 44.87
C MET A 90 -5.50 10.93 44.89
N ILE A 91 -5.23 12.19 44.56
CA ILE A 91 -6.20 13.29 44.61
C ILE A 91 -6.44 13.87 43.21
N THR A 92 -5.38 14.06 42.43
CA THR A 92 -5.43 14.65 41.09
C THR A 92 -4.90 13.68 40.03
N LYS A 93 -5.25 13.89 38.75
CA LYS A 93 -4.58 13.17 37.65
C LYS A 93 -3.09 13.53 37.59
N CYS A 94 -2.25 12.59 37.18
CA CYS A 94 -0.85 12.85 36.86
C CYS A 94 -0.65 12.67 35.36
N GLY A 95 -0.33 13.72 34.63
CA GLY A 95 -0.09 13.67 33.19
C GLY A 95 -0.40 14.99 32.53
N ARG A 96 -0.42 15.00 31.21
CA ARG A 96 -0.71 16.19 30.41
C ARG A 96 -1.72 15.91 29.32
N ASP A 97 -2.41 16.96 28.91
CA ASP A 97 -3.23 16.93 27.71
C ASP A 97 -2.32 16.91 26.47
N TYR A 98 -2.63 16.02 25.54
CA TYR A 98 -1.92 15.88 24.27
C TYR A 98 -2.90 15.94 23.10
N THR A 99 -4.09 16.52 23.30
CA THR A 99 -5.14 16.59 22.28
C THR A 99 -4.63 17.29 21.03
N SER A 100 -3.97 18.44 21.16
CA SER A 100 -3.42 19.18 20.01
C SER A 100 -2.34 18.39 19.26
N ASN A 101 -1.45 17.70 19.96
CA ASN A 101 -0.39 16.90 19.35
C ASN A 101 -0.95 15.70 18.57
N ILE A 102 -1.92 14.99 19.15
CA ILE A 102 -2.57 13.86 18.47
C ILE A 102 -3.46 14.36 17.32
N LYS A 103 -4.12 15.52 17.46
CA LYS A 103 -4.84 16.16 16.34
C LYS A 103 -3.93 16.43 15.15
N GLU A 104 -2.77 17.04 15.41
CA GLU A 104 -1.79 17.37 14.35
C GLU A 104 -1.33 16.13 13.57
N SER A 105 -1.20 14.98 14.24
CA SER A 105 -0.72 13.74 13.63
C SER A 105 -1.83 12.84 13.07
N CYS A 106 -3.05 12.89 13.60
CA CYS A 106 -4.10 11.90 13.33
C CYS A 106 -5.40 12.46 12.74
N GLU A 107 -5.73 13.74 12.98
CA GLU A 107 -7.03 14.29 12.57
C GLU A 107 -7.11 14.37 11.03
N GLY A 108 -8.25 13.94 10.46
CA GLY A 108 -8.44 13.88 9.01
C GLY A 108 -7.83 12.65 8.34
N HIS A 109 -7.15 11.76 9.08
CA HIS A 109 -6.65 10.49 8.57
C HIS A 109 -7.64 9.34 8.82
N GLU A 110 -7.61 8.30 7.99
CA GLU A 110 -8.44 7.09 8.19
C GLU A 110 -7.87 6.20 9.30
N ASN A 111 -6.54 6.17 9.46
CA ASN A 111 -5.84 5.45 10.52
C ASN A 111 -4.73 6.32 11.11
N CYS A 112 -4.34 6.03 12.35
CA CYS A 112 -3.22 6.67 13.00
C CYS A 112 -2.54 5.73 14.00
N LYS A 113 -1.20 5.67 13.94
CA LYS A 113 -0.38 4.89 14.87
C LYS A 113 -0.12 5.69 16.15
N ILE A 114 -0.27 5.04 17.29
CA ILE A 114 -0.09 5.60 18.62
C ILE A 114 1.01 4.82 19.34
N PHE A 115 2.05 5.53 19.77
CA PHE A 115 3.19 4.98 20.50
C PHE A 115 3.21 5.54 21.92
N PRO A 116 2.65 4.83 22.92
CA PRO A 116 2.56 5.31 24.30
C PRO A 116 3.92 5.21 25.00
N SER A 117 4.87 6.04 24.59
CA SER A 117 6.26 5.99 25.05
C SER A 117 6.76 7.33 25.55
N LEU A 118 7.71 7.28 26.49
CA LEU A 118 8.39 8.45 27.04
C LEU A 118 9.20 9.22 25.98
N SER A 119 9.56 8.57 24.86
CA SER A 119 10.23 9.22 23.72
C SER A 119 9.30 10.16 22.95
N GLU A 120 8.01 9.84 22.91
CA GLU A 120 6.97 10.62 22.20
C GLU A 120 6.29 11.63 23.13
N PHE A 121 6.12 11.27 24.40
CA PHE A 121 5.44 12.09 25.39
C PHE A 121 6.38 12.49 26.52
N ARG A 122 6.56 13.80 26.74
CA ARG A 122 7.36 14.31 27.86
C ARG A 122 6.78 13.87 29.19
N ASP A 123 7.61 13.23 30.00
CA ASP A 123 7.22 12.70 31.31
C ASP A 123 7.13 13.79 32.37
N SER A 124 5.94 13.99 32.93
CA SER A 124 5.74 14.79 34.14
C SER A 124 5.50 13.93 35.39
N CYS A 125 5.48 12.62 35.25
CA CYS A 125 4.95 11.65 36.20
C CYS A 125 5.87 10.44 36.32
N THR A 126 6.95 10.61 37.07
CA THR A 126 7.91 9.54 37.37
C THR A 126 7.27 8.47 38.27
N ASP A 127 7.73 7.22 38.11
CA ASP A 127 7.46 6.09 39.01
C ASP A 127 5.98 5.66 39.12
N ILE A 128 5.20 5.96 38.08
CA ILE A 128 3.83 5.48 37.88
C ILE A 128 3.67 4.97 36.45
N TYR A 129 2.94 3.86 36.29
CA TYR A 129 2.69 3.24 34.99
C TYR A 129 1.60 4.00 34.24
N LYS A 130 1.91 4.55 33.07
CA LYS A 130 1.03 5.48 32.34
C LYS A 130 0.30 4.80 31.19
N TYR A 131 -0.57 5.58 30.55
CA TYR A 131 -1.23 5.24 29.30
C TYR A 131 -1.51 6.50 28.49
N VAL A 132 -1.73 6.33 27.18
CA VAL A 132 -2.39 7.32 26.34
C VAL A 132 -3.88 6.98 26.32
N HIS A 133 -4.71 7.89 26.83
CA HIS A 133 -6.16 7.83 26.70
C HIS A 133 -6.58 8.72 25.54
N ILE A 134 -7.23 8.14 24.52
CA ILE A 134 -7.76 8.85 23.35
C ILE A 134 -9.28 8.68 23.31
N LYS A 135 -9.97 9.80 23.13
CA LYS A 135 -11.37 9.85 22.69
C LYS A 135 -11.40 10.36 21.27
N TYR A 136 -11.99 9.59 20.37
CA TYR A 136 -12.15 9.97 18.98
C TYR A 136 -13.48 9.46 18.44
N HIS A 137 -13.94 10.07 17.36
CA HIS A 137 -15.01 9.55 16.55
C HIS A 137 -14.62 9.59 15.08
N CYS A 138 -15.42 8.93 14.27
CA CYS A 138 -15.26 8.92 12.83
C CYS A 138 -16.34 9.82 12.23
N GLU A 139 -15.92 10.82 11.47
CA GLU A 139 -16.81 11.72 10.72
C GLU A 139 -16.78 11.35 9.24
N LYS A 140 -17.96 11.31 8.63
CA LYS A 140 -18.14 10.95 7.23
C LYS A 140 -17.46 11.98 6.35
N ASP A 141 -16.74 11.50 5.33
CA ASP A 141 -16.13 12.38 4.35
C ASP A 141 -17.20 13.14 3.57
N LYS A 142 -16.92 14.39 3.19
CA LYS A 142 -17.88 15.21 2.43
C LYS A 142 -18.15 14.68 1.02
N LYS A 143 -17.20 13.90 0.48
CA LYS A 143 -17.23 13.32 -0.86
C LYS A 143 -16.40 12.04 -0.87
N ILE A 144 -16.75 11.09 -1.72
CA ILE A 144 -15.91 9.92 -1.97
C ILE A 144 -14.56 10.37 -2.52
N LYS A 145 -13.48 10.01 -1.81
CA LYS A 145 -12.11 10.29 -2.26
C LYS A 145 -11.75 9.36 -3.43
N LYS A 146 -11.65 9.92 -4.63
CA LYS A 146 -11.18 9.21 -5.83
C LYS A 146 -9.65 9.07 -5.75
N PRO A 147 -9.06 7.85 -5.78
CA PRO A 147 -7.62 7.69 -5.70
C PRO A 147 -6.94 8.21 -6.97
N ASN A 148 -5.83 8.93 -6.81
CA ASN A 148 -4.96 9.33 -7.90
C ASN A 148 -3.75 8.39 -7.99
N PHE A 149 -3.14 8.27 -9.18
CA PHE A 149 -2.07 7.29 -9.43
C PHE A 149 -0.80 7.95 -9.97
N ALA A 150 0.31 7.30 -9.65
CA ALA A 150 1.59 7.47 -10.32
C ALA A 150 2.03 6.14 -10.94
N ILE A 151 2.79 6.22 -12.02
CA ILE A 151 3.51 5.09 -12.61
C ILE A 151 4.99 5.37 -12.46
N ALA A 152 5.74 4.38 -11.98
CA ALA A 152 7.17 4.48 -11.74
C ALA A 152 7.91 3.37 -12.50
N MET A 153 9.00 3.74 -13.17
CA MET A 153 9.85 2.84 -13.93
C MET A 153 11.33 3.18 -13.73
N TYR A 154 12.19 2.21 -14.00
CA TYR A 154 13.63 2.40 -14.13
C TYR A 154 14.15 1.73 -15.40
N ALA A 155 15.01 2.44 -16.12
CA ALA A 155 15.79 1.88 -17.22
C ALA A 155 17.03 2.73 -17.50
N ASP A 156 18.22 2.13 -17.43
CA ASP A 156 19.47 2.74 -17.90
C ASP A 156 19.87 2.22 -19.28
N LYS A 157 20.72 2.97 -19.98
CA LYS A 157 21.33 2.56 -21.27
C LYS A 157 20.30 2.11 -22.32
N ILE A 158 19.18 2.82 -22.37
CA ILE A 158 18.05 2.53 -23.28
C ILE A 158 18.52 2.62 -24.73
N LYS A 159 18.31 1.54 -25.49
CA LYS A 159 18.57 1.49 -26.93
C LYS A 159 17.33 1.91 -27.70
N VAL A 160 17.52 2.64 -28.79
CA VAL A 160 16.43 3.03 -29.69
C VAL A 160 15.75 1.78 -30.26
N ASN A 161 14.43 1.78 -30.30
CA ASN A 161 13.53 0.70 -30.72
C ASN A 161 13.66 -0.60 -29.93
N SER A 162 14.25 -0.54 -28.73
CA SER A 162 14.27 -1.67 -27.80
C SER A 162 12.94 -1.86 -27.07
N VAL A 163 12.75 -3.05 -26.51
CA VAL A 163 11.63 -3.38 -25.63
C VAL A 163 11.52 -2.38 -24.47
N TYR A 164 12.66 -1.89 -23.97
CA TYR A 164 12.73 -0.95 -22.85
C TYR A 164 12.20 0.44 -23.24
N GLU A 165 12.64 0.97 -24.39
CA GLU A 165 12.15 2.27 -24.89
C GLU A 165 10.66 2.20 -25.19
N ASN A 166 10.22 1.11 -25.83
CA ASN A 166 8.82 0.92 -26.19
C ASN A 166 7.93 0.82 -24.95
N ALA A 167 8.34 0.06 -23.92
CA ALA A 167 7.61 -0.02 -22.66
C ALA A 167 7.48 1.36 -21.99
N ILE A 168 8.58 2.11 -21.90
CA ILE A 168 8.57 3.47 -21.34
C ILE A 168 7.60 4.38 -22.09
N SER A 169 7.63 4.35 -23.43
CA SER A 169 6.75 5.14 -24.27
C SER A 169 5.27 4.77 -24.07
N GLU A 170 4.97 3.47 -23.96
CA GLU A 170 3.60 2.96 -23.71
C GLU A 170 3.07 3.44 -22.36
N PHE A 171 3.84 3.28 -21.29
CA PHE A 171 3.41 3.68 -19.95
C PHE A 171 3.36 5.20 -19.77
N TYR A 172 4.25 5.95 -20.43
CA TYR A 172 4.16 7.41 -20.48
C TYR A 172 2.86 7.88 -21.14
N GLN A 173 2.52 7.33 -22.31
CA GLN A 173 1.27 7.64 -23.01
C GLN A 173 0.04 7.22 -22.19
N TYR A 174 0.09 6.05 -21.56
CA TYR A 174 -0.99 5.59 -20.69
C TYR A 174 -1.18 6.50 -19.48
N SER A 175 -0.09 6.96 -18.85
CA SER A 175 -0.15 7.97 -17.80
C SER A 175 -0.82 9.26 -18.28
N ASP A 176 -0.47 9.75 -19.47
CA ASP A 176 -1.06 10.97 -20.04
C ASP A 176 -2.57 10.80 -20.32
N ILE A 177 -2.97 9.70 -20.97
CA ILE A 177 -4.37 9.39 -21.31
C ILE A 177 -5.26 9.36 -20.06
N HIS A 178 -4.77 8.83 -18.93
CA HIS A 178 -5.55 8.69 -17.70
C HIS A 178 -5.25 9.74 -16.63
N ASN A 179 -4.43 10.75 -16.95
CA ASN A 179 -4.01 11.81 -16.03
C ASN A 179 -3.33 11.26 -14.75
N TYR A 180 -2.48 10.24 -14.91
CA TYR A 180 -1.60 9.72 -13.87
C TYR A 180 -0.24 10.41 -13.93
N LYS A 181 0.45 10.49 -12.80
CA LYS A 181 1.86 10.93 -12.78
C LYS A 181 2.75 9.85 -13.38
N PHE A 182 3.86 10.26 -13.98
CA PHE A 182 4.86 9.35 -14.55
C PHE A 182 6.25 9.70 -14.02
N PHE A 183 6.96 8.71 -13.51
CA PHE A 183 8.30 8.81 -12.96
C PHE A 183 9.21 7.80 -13.65
N LEU A 184 10.31 8.28 -14.21
CA LEU A 184 11.31 7.44 -14.86
C LEU A 184 12.70 7.82 -14.37
N ASN A 185 13.34 6.89 -13.65
CA ASN A 185 14.75 7.00 -13.33
C ASN A 185 15.60 6.34 -14.42
N ARG A 186 16.55 7.10 -14.97
CA ARG A 186 17.38 6.67 -16.12
C ARG A 186 18.85 6.41 -15.78
N GLU A 187 19.23 6.73 -14.54
CA GLU A 187 20.62 6.70 -14.10
C GLU A 187 20.78 5.77 -12.91
N LYS A 188 21.81 4.92 -12.96
CA LYS A 188 22.24 4.14 -11.81
C LYS A 188 23.10 5.01 -10.90
N TYR A 189 22.47 5.62 -9.88
CA TYR A 189 23.18 6.44 -8.90
C TYR A 189 23.67 5.66 -7.66
N ASP A 190 23.08 4.50 -7.37
CA ASP A 190 23.55 3.61 -6.29
C ASP A 190 24.63 2.66 -6.82
N ASN A 191 25.89 3.06 -6.67
CA ASN A 191 27.04 2.31 -7.16
C ASN A 191 27.53 1.22 -6.19
N GLU A 192 26.99 1.17 -4.97
CA GLU A 192 27.35 0.16 -3.97
C GLU A 192 26.49 -1.12 -4.10
N ARG A 193 25.40 -1.05 -4.87
CA ARG A 193 24.43 -2.13 -5.03
C ARG A 193 24.25 -2.54 -6.50
N ASN A 194 23.69 -3.74 -6.70
CA ASN A 194 23.28 -4.19 -8.02
C ASN A 194 22.16 -3.29 -8.56
N THR A 195 22.10 -3.10 -9.88
CA THR A 195 21.07 -2.32 -10.59
C THR A 195 19.63 -2.69 -10.18
N TYR A 196 19.36 -3.95 -9.80
CA TYR A 196 18.03 -4.35 -9.30
C TYR A 196 17.54 -3.51 -8.09
N TYR A 197 18.44 -2.95 -7.27
CA TYR A 197 18.07 -2.06 -6.16
C TYR A 197 17.54 -0.69 -6.59
N MET A 198 17.74 -0.30 -7.85
CA MET A 198 17.20 0.96 -8.38
C MET A 198 15.68 0.98 -8.34
N LYS A 199 15.04 -0.19 -8.41
CA LYS A 199 13.58 -0.35 -8.17
C LYS A 199 13.17 0.16 -6.81
N ILE A 200 13.78 -0.39 -5.75
CA ILE A 200 13.46 0.00 -4.37
C ILE A 200 13.80 1.48 -4.14
N ASN A 201 14.92 1.95 -4.68
CA ASN A 201 15.30 3.36 -4.57
C ASN A 201 14.29 4.30 -5.23
N THR A 202 13.85 3.99 -6.45
CA THR A 202 12.84 4.76 -7.18
C THR A 202 11.48 4.71 -6.47
N LEU A 203 11.06 3.54 -5.98
CA LEU A 203 9.84 3.40 -5.21
C LEU A 203 9.87 4.24 -3.93
N ILE A 204 10.98 4.26 -3.19
CA ILE A 204 11.13 5.10 -1.99
C ILE A 204 10.98 6.58 -2.35
N GLU A 205 11.66 7.04 -3.41
CA GLU A 205 11.58 8.42 -3.89
C GLU A 205 10.14 8.83 -4.23
N VAL A 206 9.47 8.02 -5.05
CA VAL A 206 8.09 8.27 -5.49
C VAL A 206 7.11 8.18 -4.31
N VAL A 207 7.30 7.26 -3.36
CA VAL A 207 6.44 7.21 -2.16
C VAL A 207 6.65 8.44 -1.28
N ILE A 208 7.89 8.90 -1.07
CA ILE A 208 8.18 10.13 -0.31
C ILE A 208 7.52 11.34 -0.98
N GLN A 209 7.64 11.48 -2.30
CA GLN A 209 7.02 12.57 -3.03
C GLN A 209 5.48 12.53 -2.91
N GLY A 210 4.88 11.35 -3.00
CA GLY A 210 3.44 11.18 -2.80
C GLY A 210 3.00 11.57 -1.39
N LEU A 211 3.76 11.15 -0.37
CA LEU A 211 3.48 11.48 1.03
C LEU A 211 3.55 12.99 1.29
N LYS A 212 4.52 13.70 0.68
CA LYS A 212 4.72 15.15 0.84
C LYS A 212 3.70 15.98 0.08
N THR A 213 3.41 15.60 -1.17
CA THR A 213 2.60 16.42 -2.09
C THR A 213 1.12 16.05 -2.10
N LYS A 214 0.78 14.83 -1.66
CA LYS A 214 -0.56 14.23 -1.76
C LYS A 214 -1.10 14.21 -3.20
N ALA A 215 -0.22 14.27 -4.21
CA ALA A 215 -0.60 14.34 -5.62
C ALA A 215 -1.11 13.00 -6.19
N TYR A 216 -0.81 11.88 -5.51
CA TYR A 216 -1.28 10.55 -5.84
C TYR A 216 -1.34 9.68 -4.58
N ASP A 217 -2.24 8.70 -4.60
CA ASP A 217 -2.53 7.79 -3.50
C ASP A 217 -1.97 6.38 -3.76
N TRP A 218 -1.65 6.05 -5.01
CA TRP A 218 -1.09 4.75 -5.40
C TRP A 218 0.03 4.90 -6.44
N VAL A 219 0.97 3.97 -6.43
CA VAL A 219 2.10 3.89 -7.35
C VAL A 219 2.08 2.52 -8.03
N LEU A 220 1.95 2.48 -9.35
CA LEU A 220 2.21 1.30 -10.15
C LEU A 220 3.69 1.28 -10.53
N TRP A 221 4.42 0.29 -10.04
CA TRP A 221 5.74 0.00 -10.57
C TRP A 221 5.64 -0.99 -11.73
N VAL A 222 6.43 -0.75 -12.78
CA VAL A 222 6.52 -1.63 -13.94
C VAL A 222 7.99 -1.78 -14.37
N ASP A 223 8.48 -3.02 -14.44
CA ASP A 223 9.78 -3.33 -15.05
C ASP A 223 9.75 -2.98 -16.54
N SER A 224 10.89 -2.55 -17.08
CA SER A 224 10.98 -2.03 -18.45
C SER A 224 10.90 -3.11 -19.53
N ASP A 225 10.83 -4.40 -19.17
CA ASP A 225 10.57 -5.52 -20.07
C ASP A 225 9.09 -5.98 -20.03
N ALA A 226 8.18 -5.00 -20.10
CA ALA A 226 6.74 -5.22 -20.15
C ALA A 226 6.11 -4.66 -21.45
N VAL A 227 4.92 -5.15 -21.77
CA VAL A 227 4.08 -4.66 -22.88
C VAL A 227 2.70 -4.34 -22.34
N LEU A 228 2.25 -3.11 -22.55
CA LEU A 228 0.89 -2.68 -22.22
C LEU A 228 -0.08 -3.10 -23.33
N THR A 229 -0.93 -4.09 -23.06
CA THR A 229 -1.80 -4.68 -24.09
C THR A 229 -3.22 -4.15 -24.08
N ASN A 230 -3.71 -3.60 -22.96
CA ASN A 230 -5.02 -2.97 -22.90
C ASN A 230 -4.97 -1.62 -22.14
N PRO A 231 -4.72 -0.50 -22.85
CA PRO A 231 -4.65 0.82 -22.23
C PRO A 231 -6.03 1.37 -21.81
N ASN A 232 -7.15 0.70 -22.08
CA ASN A 232 -8.47 1.16 -21.63
C ASN A 232 -8.77 0.78 -20.18
N ILE A 233 -8.06 -0.21 -19.63
CA ILE A 233 -8.21 -0.59 -18.22
C ILE A 233 -7.58 0.51 -17.35
N LYS A 234 -8.35 1.01 -16.39
CA LYS A 234 -7.91 2.01 -15.41
C LYS A 234 -7.39 1.36 -14.13
N LEU A 235 -6.41 1.99 -13.48
CA LEU A 235 -5.79 1.46 -12.26
C LEU A 235 -6.76 1.40 -11.07
N GLU A 236 -7.75 2.28 -11.06
CA GLU A 236 -8.89 2.32 -10.13
C GLU A 236 -9.61 0.97 -10.04
N ALA A 237 -9.61 0.18 -11.12
CA ALA A 237 -10.26 -1.13 -11.14
C ALA A 237 -9.65 -2.10 -10.13
N PHE A 238 -8.34 -2.01 -9.90
CA PHE A 238 -7.60 -2.98 -9.11
C PHE A 238 -7.51 -2.64 -7.63
N VAL A 239 -7.69 -1.38 -7.20
CA VAL A 239 -7.38 -1.02 -5.80
C VAL A 239 -8.41 -1.56 -4.79
N PRO A 240 -7.98 -2.07 -3.62
CA PRO A 240 -8.88 -2.57 -2.59
C PRO A 240 -9.67 -1.45 -1.91
N THR A 241 -10.83 -1.82 -1.39
CA THR A 241 -11.62 -0.99 -0.46
C THR A 241 -11.10 -1.09 0.98
N ASP A 242 -10.39 -2.17 1.30
CA ASP A 242 -9.69 -2.36 2.57
C ASP A 242 -8.44 -1.46 2.62
N SER A 243 -8.43 -0.54 3.59
CA SER A 243 -7.33 0.40 3.83
C SER A 243 -6.08 -0.23 4.45
N ASP A 244 -6.19 -1.44 5.02
CA ASP A 244 -5.01 -2.13 5.53
C ASP A 244 -4.16 -2.71 4.42
N ILE A 245 -4.72 -2.93 3.23
CA ILE A 245 -3.99 -3.44 2.07
C ILE A 245 -3.23 -2.28 1.39
N HIS A 246 -1.90 -2.39 1.40
CA HIS A 246 -0.96 -1.42 0.87
C HIS A 246 -0.21 -1.89 -0.36
N ILE A 247 -0.11 -3.20 -0.61
CA ILE A 247 0.61 -3.72 -1.77
C ILE A 247 -0.17 -4.85 -2.47
N LEU A 248 -0.27 -4.75 -3.79
CA LEU A 248 -0.87 -5.75 -4.67
C LEU A 248 0.18 -6.26 -5.64
N PHE A 249 0.26 -7.58 -5.80
CA PHE A 249 1.23 -8.20 -6.69
C PHE A 249 0.76 -9.58 -7.15
N GLY A 250 1.30 -10.03 -8.27
CA GLY A 250 1.17 -11.42 -8.74
C GLY A 250 2.31 -12.28 -8.22
N ILE A 251 2.07 -13.59 -8.14
CA ILE A 251 3.12 -14.57 -7.84
C ILE A 251 3.37 -15.51 -9.02
N ASP A 252 4.59 -16.03 -9.10
CA ASP A 252 5.02 -17.05 -10.05
C ASP A 252 5.50 -18.33 -9.32
N ARG A 253 6.23 -19.20 -10.03
CA ARG A 253 6.76 -20.46 -9.45
C ARG A 253 7.84 -20.22 -8.40
N ASN A 254 8.47 -19.06 -8.41
CA ASN A 254 9.49 -18.63 -7.47
C ASN A 254 8.90 -17.84 -6.29
N GLY A 255 7.60 -17.50 -6.30
CA GLY A 255 6.92 -16.74 -5.23
C GLY A 255 6.53 -15.33 -5.67
N PHE A 256 6.71 -14.34 -4.81
CA PHE A 256 6.52 -12.91 -5.12
C PHE A 256 7.23 -12.53 -6.42
N ASN A 257 6.53 -11.87 -7.36
CA ASN A 257 7.14 -11.32 -8.58
C ASN A 257 7.17 -9.79 -8.50
N ALA A 258 8.37 -9.21 -8.53
CA ALA A 258 8.58 -7.77 -8.38
C ALA A 258 8.42 -6.97 -9.68
N GLY A 259 8.01 -7.59 -10.78
CA GLY A 259 7.99 -6.94 -12.10
C GLY A 259 6.87 -5.94 -12.30
N VAL A 260 5.69 -6.23 -11.73
CA VAL A 260 4.57 -5.30 -11.71
C VAL A 260 3.89 -5.36 -10.36
N ILE A 261 3.91 -4.24 -9.64
CA ILE A 261 3.40 -4.13 -8.27
C ILE A 261 2.66 -2.80 -8.11
N LEU A 262 1.52 -2.83 -7.42
CA LEU A 262 0.74 -1.62 -7.11
C LEU A 262 0.85 -1.34 -5.61
N MET A 263 1.38 -0.19 -5.24
CA MET A 263 1.66 0.20 -3.85
C MET A 263 0.89 1.45 -3.45
N ARG A 264 0.23 1.42 -2.30
CA ARG A 264 -0.42 2.59 -1.70
C ARG A 264 0.65 3.55 -1.19
N VAL A 265 0.48 4.84 -1.42
CA VAL A 265 1.28 5.89 -0.81
C VAL A 265 0.90 5.99 0.66
N HIS A 266 1.69 5.35 1.51
CA HIS A 266 1.43 5.26 2.94
C HIS A 266 2.74 5.21 3.73
N SER A 267 2.70 5.65 4.98
CA SER A 267 3.86 5.57 5.89
C SER A 267 4.31 4.12 6.09
N TRP A 268 3.37 3.17 6.14
CA TRP A 268 3.67 1.74 6.14
C TRP A 268 4.54 1.36 4.93
N THR A 269 4.15 1.74 3.71
CA THR A 269 4.87 1.43 2.47
C THR A 269 6.29 1.97 2.49
N LEU A 270 6.48 3.21 2.96
CA LEU A 270 7.81 3.81 3.07
C LEU A 270 8.72 3.01 4.02
N ASN A 271 8.22 2.71 5.23
CA ASN A 271 8.97 1.96 6.23
C ASN A 271 9.27 0.52 5.77
N PHE A 272 8.29 -0.14 5.15
CA PHE A 272 8.45 -1.46 4.53
C PHE A 272 9.56 -1.45 3.47
N LEU A 273 9.56 -0.49 2.55
CA LEU A 273 10.60 -0.37 1.51
C LEU A 273 11.98 -0.09 2.10
N MET A 274 12.07 0.69 3.19
CA MET A 274 13.33 0.90 3.92
C MET A 274 13.86 -0.40 4.54
N ARG A 275 12.98 -1.20 5.17
CA ARG A 275 13.35 -2.54 5.67
C ARG A 275 13.84 -3.44 4.54
N ALA A 276 13.10 -3.50 3.42
CA ALA A 276 13.48 -4.30 2.25
C ALA A 276 14.83 -3.86 1.66
N LYS A 277 15.08 -2.55 1.51
CA LYS A 277 16.37 -2.01 1.06
C LYS A 277 17.51 -2.46 1.97
N SER A 278 17.28 -2.44 3.27
CA SER A 278 18.29 -2.69 4.30
C SER A 278 18.57 -4.17 4.59
N LEU A 279 17.68 -5.09 4.20
CA LEU A 279 17.69 -6.50 4.62
C LEU A 279 19.04 -7.20 4.46
N GLN A 280 19.72 -7.02 3.31
CA GLN A 280 21.01 -7.66 3.05
C GLN A 280 22.14 -7.21 4.01
N TYR A 281 22.06 -6.02 4.61
CA TYR A 281 23.06 -5.58 5.58
C TYR A 281 22.99 -6.39 6.89
N PHE A 282 21.80 -6.89 7.23
CA PHE A 282 21.52 -7.60 8.48
C PHE A 282 21.40 -9.11 8.31
N LYS A 283 21.24 -9.60 7.08
CA LYS A 283 21.13 -11.04 6.74
C LYS A 283 22.22 -11.46 5.75
N LYS A 284 23.47 -11.10 6.04
CA LYS A 284 24.64 -11.34 5.16
C LYS A 284 24.88 -12.81 4.78
N GLU A 285 24.45 -13.74 5.63
CA GLU A 285 24.65 -15.18 5.43
C GLU A 285 23.60 -15.82 4.49
N LYS A 286 22.52 -15.09 4.17
CA LYS A 286 21.51 -15.57 3.22
C LYS A 286 21.83 -15.05 1.82
N ASN A 287 22.29 -15.93 0.94
CA ASN A 287 22.28 -15.65 -0.48
C ASN A 287 20.82 -15.46 -0.91
N LEU A 288 20.48 -14.30 -1.45
CA LEU A 288 19.16 -14.01 -2.00
C LEU A 288 19.24 -14.11 -3.52
N PHE A 289 18.56 -15.08 -4.12
CA PHE A 289 18.30 -15.05 -5.56
C PHE A 289 17.30 -13.93 -5.88
N PHE A 290 17.46 -13.20 -6.99
CA PHE A 290 16.63 -12.02 -7.32
C PHE A 290 16.55 -11.01 -6.15
N VAL A 291 17.70 -10.38 -5.85
CA VAL A 291 17.98 -9.67 -4.59
C VAL A 291 16.93 -8.66 -4.13
N ASP A 292 16.32 -7.89 -5.03
CA ASP A 292 15.27 -6.92 -4.73
C ASP A 292 13.94 -7.60 -4.41
N GLN A 293 13.56 -8.57 -5.25
CA GLN A 293 12.35 -9.37 -5.13
C GLN A 293 12.31 -10.16 -3.83
N SER A 294 13.36 -10.92 -3.56
CA SER A 294 13.48 -11.74 -2.34
C SER A 294 13.60 -10.88 -1.10
N ALA A 295 14.21 -9.69 -1.18
CA ALA A 295 14.23 -8.77 -0.05
C ALA A 295 12.85 -8.24 0.31
N ILE A 296 12.05 -7.82 -0.69
CA ILE A 296 10.66 -7.43 -0.50
C ILE A 296 9.86 -8.59 0.13
N ASN A 297 9.91 -9.78 -0.48
CA ASN A 297 9.18 -10.94 -0.02
C ASN A 297 9.52 -11.29 1.43
N ASN A 298 10.81 -11.36 1.75
CA ASN A 298 11.26 -11.85 3.05
C ASN A 298 10.99 -10.87 4.19
N VAL A 299 10.86 -9.57 3.90
CA VAL A 299 10.35 -8.60 4.88
C VAL A 299 8.85 -8.82 5.11
N LEU A 300 8.05 -9.00 4.05
CA LEU A 300 6.61 -9.28 4.20
C LEU A 300 6.33 -10.56 5.01
N VAL A 301 7.14 -11.60 4.79
CA VAL A 301 7.01 -12.88 5.51
C VAL A 301 7.58 -12.77 6.93
N GLY A 302 8.76 -12.20 7.08
CA GLY A 302 9.48 -12.15 8.36
C GLY A 302 8.83 -11.23 9.40
N ASP A 303 8.18 -10.16 8.94
CA ASP A 303 7.51 -9.18 9.82
C ASP A 303 6.01 -9.48 9.98
N HIS A 304 5.51 -10.62 9.47
CA HIS A 304 4.10 -11.04 9.55
C HIS A 304 3.10 -10.00 8.99
N GLU A 305 3.39 -9.52 7.77
CA GLU A 305 2.67 -8.41 7.14
C GLU A 305 1.43 -8.88 6.33
N GLU A 306 0.85 -10.06 6.61
CA GLU A 306 -0.25 -10.63 5.80
C GLU A 306 -1.52 -9.77 5.74
N ARG A 307 -1.72 -8.89 6.72
CA ARG A 307 -2.81 -7.90 6.70
C ARG A 307 -2.59 -6.83 5.62
N HIS A 308 -1.34 -6.55 5.25
CA HIS A 308 -0.97 -5.42 4.42
C HIS A 308 -0.78 -5.69 2.93
N TYR A 309 -0.91 -6.95 2.52
CA TYR A 309 -0.81 -7.30 1.11
C TYR A 309 -1.96 -8.15 0.62
N MET A 310 -2.13 -8.15 -0.70
CA MET A 310 -3.01 -9.07 -1.40
C MET A 310 -2.29 -9.65 -2.61
N ILE A 311 -2.20 -10.98 -2.64
CA ILE A 311 -1.78 -11.71 -3.83
C ILE A 311 -2.94 -11.69 -4.81
N ILE A 312 -2.78 -11.05 -5.96
CA ILE A 312 -3.83 -10.96 -6.99
C ILE A 312 -3.57 -11.93 -8.15
N PRO A 313 -4.61 -12.30 -8.92
CA PRO A 313 -4.43 -13.10 -10.12
C PRO A 313 -3.39 -12.48 -11.06
N ARG A 314 -2.33 -13.24 -11.36
CA ARG A 314 -1.22 -12.77 -12.21
C ARG A 314 -1.71 -12.20 -13.55
N ASN A 315 -2.75 -12.81 -14.12
CA ASN A 315 -3.35 -12.41 -15.39
C ASN A 315 -3.98 -11.02 -15.38
N TRP A 316 -4.12 -10.37 -14.22
CA TRP A 316 -4.63 -9.01 -14.12
C TRP A 316 -3.57 -7.96 -14.44
N ILE A 317 -2.37 -8.04 -13.86
CA ILE A 317 -1.36 -6.97 -14.00
C ILE A 317 0.06 -7.45 -14.33
N ASN A 318 0.35 -8.75 -14.35
CA ASN A 318 1.72 -9.25 -14.48
C ASN A 318 1.79 -10.57 -15.27
N ARG A 319 1.05 -10.63 -16.39
CA ARG A 319 0.89 -11.89 -17.14
C ARG A 319 2.17 -12.26 -17.86
N TYR A 320 2.53 -13.55 -17.90
CA TYR A 320 3.66 -14.00 -18.70
C TYR A 320 3.28 -14.18 -20.17
N VAL A 321 4.22 -13.83 -21.04
CA VAL A 321 4.12 -14.12 -22.47
C VAL A 321 4.19 -15.63 -22.69
N ASN A 322 3.21 -16.16 -23.41
CA ASN A 322 3.23 -17.49 -23.95
C ASN A 322 2.94 -17.40 -25.46
N PRO A 323 3.91 -17.72 -26.34
CA PRO A 323 3.74 -17.61 -27.79
C PRO A 323 2.54 -18.38 -28.34
N ASN A 324 2.17 -19.48 -27.66
CA ASN A 324 1.09 -20.39 -28.05
C ASN A 324 -0.29 -19.98 -27.51
N GLU A 325 -0.36 -18.94 -26.67
CA GLU A 325 -1.63 -18.43 -26.14
C GLU A 325 -2.09 -17.21 -26.92
N ALA A 326 -3.41 -17.15 -27.16
CA ALA A 326 -4.04 -15.94 -27.67
C ALA A 326 -3.93 -14.80 -26.65
N ILE A 327 -3.79 -13.58 -27.15
CA ILE A 327 -4.00 -12.39 -26.33
C ILE A 327 -5.47 -12.36 -25.89
N ILE A 328 -5.73 -11.88 -24.66
CA ILE A 328 -7.10 -11.78 -24.15
C ILE A 328 -7.39 -10.33 -23.72
N PRO A 329 -8.63 -9.84 -23.90
CA PRO A 329 -8.97 -8.44 -23.61
C PRO A 329 -8.68 -8.04 -22.15
N LYS A 330 -8.81 -8.96 -21.20
CA LYS A 330 -8.60 -8.66 -19.77
C LYS A 330 -7.13 -8.58 -19.35
N ALA A 331 -6.19 -8.97 -20.21
CA ALA A 331 -4.78 -8.88 -19.88
C ALA A 331 -4.33 -7.42 -20.05
N PHE A 332 -4.05 -6.77 -18.92
CA PHE A 332 -3.61 -5.39 -18.88
C PHE A 332 -2.15 -5.26 -19.32
N ILE A 333 -1.26 -6.03 -18.67
CA ILE A 333 0.19 -5.99 -18.86
C ILE A 333 0.73 -7.40 -19.04
N TYR A 334 1.57 -7.58 -20.05
CA TYR A 334 2.42 -8.76 -20.23
C TYR A 334 3.85 -8.44 -19.82
N HIS A 335 4.48 -9.34 -19.09
CA HIS A 335 5.83 -9.22 -18.57
C HIS A 335 6.72 -10.31 -19.20
N LEU A 336 7.87 -9.88 -19.75
CA LEU A 336 8.85 -10.74 -20.40
C LEU A 336 9.95 -11.22 -19.44
N ALA A 337 9.56 -11.50 -18.18
CA ALA A 337 10.45 -11.96 -17.12
C ALA A 337 11.29 -13.17 -17.57
N GLY A 338 12.61 -13.04 -17.49
CA GLY A 338 13.54 -14.12 -17.79
C GLY A 338 13.52 -14.65 -19.24
N ARG A 339 12.87 -13.96 -20.18
CA ARG A 339 12.86 -14.35 -21.60
C ARG A 339 14.20 -13.99 -22.26
N ASN A 340 14.67 -14.83 -23.17
CA ASN A 340 15.93 -14.62 -23.89
C ASN A 340 15.73 -13.71 -25.13
N GLU A 341 14.64 -13.90 -25.87
CA GLU A 341 14.32 -13.14 -27.10
C GLU A 341 13.33 -11.99 -26.82
N LYS A 342 13.52 -11.22 -25.74
CA LYS A 342 12.56 -10.19 -25.28
C LYS A 342 12.14 -9.23 -26.39
N GLU A 343 13.11 -8.77 -27.18
CA GLU A 343 12.87 -7.83 -28.28
C GLU A 343 11.87 -8.39 -29.30
N LYS A 344 12.16 -9.60 -29.79
CA LYS A 344 11.33 -10.27 -30.80
C LYS A 344 9.95 -10.61 -30.24
N GLU A 345 9.88 -11.20 -29.05
CA GLU A 345 8.62 -11.59 -28.43
C GLU A 345 7.72 -10.39 -28.11
N ALA A 346 8.32 -9.27 -27.67
CA ALA A 346 7.56 -8.05 -27.41
C ALA A 346 7.04 -7.43 -28.71
N ASN A 347 7.81 -7.47 -29.80
CA ASN A 347 7.36 -7.01 -31.12
C ASN A 347 6.23 -7.90 -31.66
N GLU A 348 6.38 -9.23 -31.60
CA GLU A 348 5.31 -10.17 -32.00
C GLU A 348 4.03 -9.96 -31.17
N LEU A 349 4.16 -9.66 -29.88
CA LEU A 349 3.01 -9.35 -29.03
C LEU A 349 2.33 -8.04 -29.43
N ARG A 350 3.10 -6.98 -29.70
CA ARG A 350 2.56 -5.71 -30.20
C ARG A 350 1.86 -5.88 -31.54
N ASP A 351 2.44 -6.64 -32.45
CA ASP A 351 1.85 -6.96 -33.75
C ASP A 351 0.54 -7.73 -33.58
N LYS A 352 0.49 -8.71 -32.66
CA LYS A 352 -0.76 -9.41 -32.31
C LYS A 352 -1.83 -8.44 -31.83
N VAL A 353 -1.49 -7.52 -30.92
CA VAL A 353 -2.43 -6.50 -30.42
C VAL A 353 -2.89 -5.58 -31.56
N TYR A 354 -1.96 -5.07 -32.36
CA TYR A 354 -2.28 -4.21 -33.50
C TYR A 354 -3.21 -4.90 -34.50
N ASN A 355 -2.89 -6.14 -34.88
CA ASN A 355 -3.68 -6.91 -35.82
C ASN A 355 -5.10 -7.13 -35.30
N VAL A 356 -5.24 -7.56 -34.04
CA VAL A 356 -6.57 -7.74 -33.43
C VAL A 356 -7.36 -6.44 -33.43
N LEU A 357 -6.74 -5.30 -33.09
CA LEU A 357 -7.42 -4.01 -33.10
C LEU A 357 -7.75 -3.49 -34.50
N SER A 358 -6.96 -3.87 -35.51
CA SER A 358 -7.24 -3.53 -36.91
C SER A 358 -8.45 -4.30 -37.44
N THR A 359 -8.63 -5.55 -37.01
CA THR A 359 -9.73 -6.42 -37.44
C THR A 359 -10.99 -6.26 -36.60
N ASP A 360 -10.84 -6.00 -35.30
CA ASP A 360 -11.92 -5.77 -34.35
C ASP A 360 -11.59 -4.56 -33.45
N PRO A 361 -11.91 -3.33 -33.89
CA PRO A 361 -11.71 -2.13 -33.09
C PRO A 361 -12.52 -2.12 -31.77
N LYS A 362 -13.49 -3.04 -31.62
CA LYS A 362 -14.32 -3.19 -30.42
C LYS A 362 -13.80 -4.28 -29.49
N TRP A 363 -12.68 -4.93 -29.79
CA TRP A 363 -12.13 -6.03 -28.99
C TRP A 363 -11.96 -5.68 -27.50
N PHE A 364 -11.56 -4.44 -27.19
CA PHE A 364 -11.46 -3.97 -25.80
C PHE A 364 -12.81 -3.76 -25.11
N ARG A 365 -13.91 -3.59 -25.84
CA ARG A 365 -15.26 -3.39 -25.29
C ARG A 365 -15.83 -4.66 -24.66
N GLU A 366 -15.30 -5.84 -25.00
CA GLU A 366 -15.73 -7.11 -24.39
C GLU A 366 -15.37 -7.21 -22.89
N PHE A 367 -14.36 -6.45 -22.45
CA PHE A 367 -13.92 -6.41 -21.06
C PHE A 367 -13.76 -4.98 -20.55
N THR A 368 -14.85 -4.46 -19.99
CA THR A 368 -14.90 -3.10 -19.44
C THR A 368 -14.31 -3.01 -18.04
N ASN A 369 -13.90 -1.80 -17.69
CA ASN A 369 -13.55 -1.40 -16.32
C ASN A 369 -14.58 -1.83 -15.28
N LYS A 370 -15.88 -1.75 -15.60
CA LYS A 370 -16.99 -2.18 -14.73
C LYS A 370 -16.97 -3.68 -14.45
N LYS A 371 -16.75 -4.48 -15.48
CA LYS A 371 -16.67 -5.94 -15.36
C LYS A 371 -15.47 -6.36 -14.53
N LEU A 372 -14.31 -5.74 -14.79
CA LEU A 372 -13.10 -5.94 -14.00
C LEU A 372 -13.30 -5.55 -12.54
N ARG A 373 -13.86 -4.36 -12.27
CA ARG A 373 -14.08 -3.87 -10.91
C ARG A 373 -14.96 -4.83 -10.10
N LYS A 374 -16.03 -5.37 -10.71
CA LYS A 374 -16.87 -6.38 -10.09
C LYS A 374 -16.09 -7.65 -9.76
N GLU A 375 -15.27 -8.16 -10.67
CA GLU A 375 -14.40 -9.32 -10.44
C GLU A 375 -13.40 -9.07 -9.30
N VAL A 376 -12.78 -7.89 -9.27
CA VAL A 376 -11.82 -7.46 -8.24
C VAL A 376 -12.49 -7.40 -6.86
N LEU A 377 -13.65 -6.75 -6.73
CA LEU A 377 -14.36 -6.64 -5.46
C LEU A 377 -14.82 -8.00 -4.94
N GLN A 378 -15.32 -8.88 -5.81
CA GLN A 378 -15.68 -10.25 -5.43
C GLN A 378 -14.45 -11.06 -4.97
N TYR A 379 -13.30 -10.88 -5.61
CA TYR A 379 -12.07 -11.50 -5.20
C TYR A 379 -11.64 -11.02 -3.80
N TYR A 380 -11.71 -9.71 -3.53
CA TYR A 380 -11.35 -9.17 -2.22
C TYR A 380 -12.30 -9.61 -1.12
N GLU A 381 -13.60 -9.63 -1.38
CA GLU A 381 -14.58 -10.12 -0.42
C GLU A 381 -14.34 -11.60 -0.06
N LYS A 382 -14.06 -12.44 -1.06
CA LYS A 382 -13.72 -13.86 -0.84
C LYS A 382 -12.44 -14.05 -0.04
N ASN A 383 -11.50 -13.11 -0.14
CA ASN A 383 -10.20 -13.15 0.52
C ASN A 383 -10.10 -12.15 1.69
N LYS A 384 -11.22 -11.68 2.26
CA LYS A 384 -11.18 -10.64 3.30
C LYS A 384 -10.51 -11.13 4.58
N ASP A 385 -10.74 -12.39 4.96
CA ASP A 385 -10.14 -13.00 6.15
C ASP A 385 -8.67 -13.34 5.88
N VAL A 386 -7.77 -12.60 6.55
CA VAL A 386 -6.31 -12.74 6.46
C VAL A 386 -5.84 -14.17 6.73
N ASN A 387 -6.53 -14.91 7.60
CA ASN A 387 -6.14 -16.29 7.93
C ASN A 387 -6.38 -17.26 6.77
N ASN A 388 -7.33 -16.94 5.90
CA ASN A 388 -7.69 -17.77 4.74
C ASN A 388 -7.05 -17.27 3.43
N ARG A 389 -6.34 -16.14 3.45
CA ARG A 389 -5.62 -15.63 2.28
C ARG A 389 -4.48 -16.57 1.90
N LYS A 390 -4.16 -16.60 0.61
CA LYS A 390 -2.89 -17.18 0.16
C LYS A 390 -1.73 -16.37 0.75
N LYS A 391 -0.78 -17.05 1.38
CA LYS A 391 0.38 -16.43 2.02
C LYS A 391 1.64 -16.61 1.17
N LEU A 392 2.57 -15.67 1.36
CA LEU A 392 3.94 -15.80 0.88
C LEU A 392 4.73 -16.80 1.74
N GLU A 393 5.74 -17.41 1.14
CA GLU A 393 6.77 -18.17 1.81
C GLU A 393 8.11 -17.46 1.63
N PHE A 394 9.09 -17.73 2.49
CA PHE A 394 10.43 -17.16 2.33
C PHE A 394 11.02 -17.54 0.96
N GLN A 395 11.50 -16.54 0.23
CA GLN A 395 12.25 -16.72 -0.99
C GLN A 395 13.74 -16.83 -0.65
N ILE A 396 14.37 -17.92 -1.08
CA ILE A 396 15.79 -18.19 -0.93
C ILE A 396 16.50 -17.77 -2.22
#